data_AF-U7Q6U7-F1
#
_entry.id   AF-U7Q6U7-F1
#
_cell.length_a   1.000
_cell.length_b   1.000
_cell.length_c   1.000
_cell.angle_alpha   90.00
_cell.angle_beta   90.00
_cell.angle_gamma   90.00
#
_symmetry.space_group_name_H-M   'P 1'
#
loop_
_entity.id
_entity.type
_entity.pdbx_description
1 polymer ?
#
loop_
_entity_poly.entity_id
_entity_poly.type
_entity_poly.pdbx_seq_one_letter_code
_entity_poly.pdbx_strand_id
1 'polypeptide(L)'
;ASCQELKKFWDEYKDNLGISRQEFYSYYQGASIVVGILIKKIKPFEKPVKFERLSKKLSDLRPPQSYRYLNKNEYEIIKALGTN
;
A
#
# COMPACT_ATOMS: atom_id res chain seq x y z
N ALA A 1 17.68 6.91 6.85
CA ALA A 1 18.10 7.77 5.78
C ALA A 1 18.65 8.99 6.46
N SER A 2 19.81 9.46 6.00
CA SER A 2 20.28 10.79 6.37
C SER A 2 19.18 11.82 6.10
N CYS A 3 19.17 12.93 6.85
CA CYS A 3 18.23 14.03 6.61
C CYS A 3 18.28 14.53 5.15
N GLN A 4 19.44 14.42 4.50
CA GLN A 4 19.63 14.81 3.10
C GLN A 4 18.95 13.85 2.12
N GLU A 5 19.01 12.53 2.35
CA GLU A 5 18.31 11.54 1.52
C GLU A 5 16.79 11.68 1.63
N LEU A 6 16.26 11.90 2.84
CA LEU A 6 14.83 12.14 3.04
C LEU A 6 14.35 13.41 2.34
N LYS A 7 15.16 14.49 2.42
CA LYS A 7 14.87 15.73 1.71
C LYS A 7 14.85 15.52 0.20
N LYS A 8 15.87 14.86 -0.36
CA LYS A 8 15.95 14.57 -1.79
C LYS A 8 14.74 13.75 -2.25
N PHE A 9 14.40 12.68 -1.52
CA PHE A 9 13.25 11.84 -1.85
C PHE A 9 11.94 12.63 -1.79
N TRP A 10 11.74 13.44 -0.75
CA TRP A 10 10.56 14.29 -0.62
C TRP A 10 10.45 15.26 -1.80
N ASP A 11 11.52 15.97 -2.13
CA ASP A 11 11.50 16.97 -3.21
C ASP A 11 11.21 16.33 -4.58
N GLU A 12 11.65 15.09 -4.79
CA GLU A 12 11.45 14.33 -6.04
C GLU A 12 10.05 13.73 -6.16
N TYR A 13 9.45 13.24 -5.06
CA TYR A 13 8.23 12.42 -5.12
C TYR A 13 7.00 13.00 -4.41
N LYS A 14 7.10 14.13 -3.70
CA LYS A 14 6.00 14.71 -2.89
C LYS A 14 4.66 14.79 -3.63
N ASP A 15 4.65 15.09 -4.93
CA ASP A 15 3.42 15.27 -5.71
C ASP A 15 2.76 13.92 -6.09
N ASN A 16 3.47 12.81 -5.88
CA ASN A 16 2.94 11.45 -6.03
C ASN A 16 2.55 10.80 -4.69
N LEU A 17 2.80 11.49 -3.57
CA LEU A 17 2.46 11.00 -2.24
C LEU A 17 1.08 11.51 -1.82
N GLY A 18 0.33 10.67 -1.10
CA GLY A 18 -0.96 11.04 -0.50
C GLY A 18 -0.86 11.50 0.95
N ILE A 19 0.32 11.94 1.40
CA ILE A 19 0.61 12.31 2.80
C ILE A 19 1.31 13.66 2.89
N SER A 20 1.19 14.33 4.03
CA SER A 20 1.88 15.58 4.30
C SER A 20 3.38 15.39 4.52
N ARG A 21 4.12 16.51 4.42
CA ARG A 21 5.55 16.55 4.74
C ARG A 21 5.79 16.08 6.18
N GLN A 22 4.99 16.57 7.13
CA GLN A 22 5.19 16.23 8.53
C GLN A 22 5.00 14.73 8.78
N GLU A 23 3.95 14.12 8.21
CA GLU A 23 3.71 12.67 8.31
C GLU A 23 4.86 11.86 7.70
N PHE A 24 5.38 12.27 6.54
CA PHE A 24 6.51 11.60 5.90
C PHE A 24 7.77 11.62 6.77
N TYR A 25 8.18 12.78 7.29
CA TYR A 25 9.39 12.88 8.11
C TYR A 25 9.22 12.19 9.47
N SER A 26 8.02 12.24 10.06
CA SER A 26 7.69 11.51 11.29
C SER A 26 7.79 10.00 11.09
N TYR A 27 7.22 9.47 10.00
CA TYR A 27 7.25 8.05 9.67
C TYR A 27 8.68 7.51 9.50
N TYR A 28 9.58 8.30 8.92
CA TYR A 28 10.98 7.92 8.71
C TYR A 28 11.93 8.34 9.84
N GLN A 29 11.42 8.84 10.97
CA GLN A 29 12.26 9.20 12.11
C GLN A 29 13.04 7.97 12.63
N GLY A 30 14.37 8.07 12.67
CA GLY A 30 15.24 6.98 13.13
C GLY A 30 15.46 5.85 12.12
N ALA A 31 14.78 5.86 10.96
CA ALA A 31 15.02 4.88 9.91
C ALA A 31 16.42 5.07 9.29
N SER A 32 17.04 4.00 8.80
CA SER A 32 18.32 4.04 8.07
C SER A 32 18.15 4.12 6.55
N ILE A 33 16.99 3.75 6.01
CA ILE A 33 16.70 3.70 4.56
C ILE A 33 15.30 4.28 4.29
N VAL A 34 15.10 4.82 3.08
CA VAL A 34 13.78 5.21 2.52
C VAL A 34 13.50 4.35 1.28
N VAL A 35 12.27 3.87 1.13
CA VAL A 35 11.85 3.02 0.01
C VAL A 35 10.56 3.56 -0.61
N GLY A 36 10.56 3.73 -1.94
CA GLY A 36 9.39 4.13 -2.71
C GLY A 36 8.90 3.01 -3.62
N ILE A 37 7.59 2.80 -3.69
CA ILE A 37 6.95 1.88 -4.64
C ILE A 37 6.13 2.72 -5.62
N LEU A 38 6.61 2.85 -6.86
CA LEU A 38 5.89 3.53 -7.93
C LEU A 38 4.86 2.59 -8.55
N ILE A 39 3.57 2.87 -8.30
CA ILE A 39 2.47 2.09 -8.83
C ILE A 39 2.01 2.71 -10.16
N LYS A 40 1.94 1.89 -11.22
CA LYS A 40 1.41 2.28 -12.54
C LYS A 40 0.22 1.39 -12.89
N LYS A 41 -0.63 1.85 -13.82
CA LYS A 41 -1.80 1.09 -14.32
C LYS A 41 -2.74 0.65 -13.19
N ILE A 42 -3.14 1.58 -12.34
CA ILE A 42 -4.07 1.34 -11.24
C ILE A 42 -5.40 0.83 -11.81
N LYS A 43 -5.89 -0.29 -11.30
CA LYS A 43 -7.19 -0.88 -11.64
C LYS A 43 -8.11 -0.77 -10.42
N PRO A 44 -9.03 0.21 -10.38
CA PRO A 44 -9.95 0.33 -9.26
C PRO A 44 -10.96 -0.81 -9.28
N PHE A 45 -11.48 -1.17 -8.10
CA PHE A 45 -12.69 -1.99 -8.01
C PHE A 45 -13.92 -1.12 -8.31
N GLU A 46 -14.89 -1.67 -9.04
CA GLU A 46 -16.13 -0.95 -9.38
C GLU A 46 -16.91 -0.51 -8.14
N LYS A 47 -16.91 -1.36 -7.10
CA LYS A 47 -17.52 -1.10 -5.80
C LYS A 47 -16.54 -1.41 -4.67
N PRO A 48 -16.55 -0.63 -3.58
CA PRO A 48 -15.77 -0.97 -2.39
C PRO A 48 -16.09 -2.38 -1.89
N VAL A 49 -15.04 -3.16 -1.63
CA VAL A 49 -15.18 -4.52 -1.08
C VAL A 49 -15.19 -4.41 0.45
N LYS A 50 -16.35 -4.68 1.05
CA LYS A 50 -16.47 -4.72 2.51
C LYS A 50 -15.62 -5.86 3.10
N PHE A 51 -14.99 -5.60 4.25
CA PHE A 51 -14.11 -6.56 4.91
C PHE A 51 -14.83 -7.87 5.25
N GLU A 52 -16.11 -7.82 5.65
CA GLU A 52 -16.89 -9.02 6.00
C GLU A 52 -17.09 -9.97 4.81
N ARG A 53 -17.13 -9.41 3.59
CA ARG A 53 -17.21 -10.22 2.35
C ARG A 53 -15.87 -10.89 2.05
N LEU A 54 -14.77 -10.23 2.40
CA LEU A 54 -13.42 -10.71 2.19
C LEU A 54 -13.05 -11.78 3.22
N SER A 55 -13.31 -11.55 4.51
CA SER A 55 -13.02 -12.48 5.61
C SER A 55 -13.82 -13.79 5.51
N LYS A 56 -15.06 -13.75 4.99
CA LYS A 56 -15.84 -14.97 4.68
C LYS A 56 -15.21 -15.84 3.60
N LYS A 57 -14.55 -15.23 2.60
CA LYS A 57 -13.91 -15.95 1.49
C LYS A 57 -12.45 -16.30 1.78
N LEU A 58 -11.81 -15.56 2.68
CA LEU A 58 -10.41 -15.67 3.06
C LEU A 58 -10.32 -15.60 4.60
N SER A 59 -10.62 -16.71 5.27
CA SER A 59 -10.79 -16.79 6.73
C SER A 59 -9.57 -16.33 7.53
N ASP A 60 -8.36 -16.52 6.99
CA ASP A 60 -7.10 -16.14 7.64
C ASP A 60 -6.58 -14.78 7.18
N LEU A 61 -7.33 -14.05 6.35
CA LEU A 61 -6.89 -12.75 5.87
C LEU A 61 -7.06 -11.70 6.96
N ARG A 62 -5.91 -11.23 7.46
CA ARG A 62 -5.81 -10.06 8.33
C ARG A 62 -5.11 -8.94 7.59
N PRO A 63 -5.43 -7.66 7.86
CA PRO A 63 -4.66 -6.54 7.32
C PRO A 63 -3.17 -6.70 7.64
N PRO A 64 -2.28 -6.82 6.64
CA PRO A 64 -0.85 -6.92 6.92
C PRO A 64 -0.32 -5.55 7.35
N GLN A 65 0.62 -5.53 8.29
CA GLN A 65 1.34 -4.30 8.66
C GLN A 65 2.22 -3.78 7.51
N SER A 66 2.66 -4.67 6.61
CA SER A 66 3.45 -4.33 5.42
C SER A 66 2.77 -4.90 4.17
N TYR A 67 3.19 -6.07 3.69
CA TYR A 67 2.58 -6.75 2.57
C TYR A 67 2.52 -8.26 2.83
N ARG A 68 1.61 -8.95 2.13
CA ARG A 68 1.48 -10.41 2.17
C ARG A 68 1.33 -10.92 0.74
N TYR A 69 2.05 -11.99 0.42
CA TYR A 69 1.87 -12.69 -0.84
C TYR A 69 0.53 -13.43 -0.85
N LEU A 70 -0.15 -13.39 -1.99
CA LEU A 70 -1.35 -14.18 -2.25
C LEU A 70 -0.94 -15.47 -2.93
N ASN A 71 -1.53 -16.58 -2.50
CA ASN A 71 -1.48 -17.81 -3.30
C ASN A 71 -2.47 -17.71 -4.49
N LYS A 72 -2.38 -18.68 -5.42
CA LYS A 72 -3.19 -18.70 -6.63
C LYS A 72 -4.69 -18.62 -6.35
N ASN A 73 -5.19 -19.37 -5.37
CA ASN A 73 -6.62 -19.40 -5.05
C ASN A 73 -7.08 -18.06 -4.47
N GLU A 74 -6.28 -17.44 -3.60
CA GLU A 74 -6.59 -16.13 -3.02
C GLU A 74 -6.60 -15.02 -4.07
N TYR A 75 -5.66 -15.07 -5.03
CA TYR A 75 -5.61 -14.13 -6.14
C TYR A 75 -6.88 -14.19 -7.01
N GLU A 76 -7.33 -15.39 -7.40
CA GLU A 76 -8.55 -15.54 -8.20
C GLU A 76 -9.80 -15.07 -7.43
N ILE A 77 -9.87 -15.34 -6.12
CA ILE A 77 -10.94 -14.85 -5.26
C ILE A 77 -10.97 -13.31 -5.26
N ILE A 78 -9.82 -12.65 -5.03
CA ILE A 78 -9.73 -11.19 -4.98
C ILE A 78 -10.04 -10.56 -6.34
N LYS A 79 -9.54 -11.14 -7.43
CA LYS A 79 -9.81 -10.68 -8.78
C LYS A 79 -11.30 -10.70 -9.10
N ALA A 80 -12.01 -11.77 -8.74
CA ALA A 80 -13.46 -11.90 -8.93
C ALA A 80 -14.30 -10.93 -8.06
N LEU A 81 -13.74 -10.38 -6.97
CA LEU A 81 -14.44 -9.35 -6.18
C LEU A 81 -14.49 -8.01 -6.91
N GLY A 82 -13.57 -7.77 -7.85
CA GLY A 82 -13.41 -6.51 -8.56
C GLY A 82 -14.29 -6.31 -9.79
N THR A 83 -14.98 -7.35 -10.26
CA THR A 83 -15.75 -7.36 -11.52
C THR A 83 -17.25 -7.58 -11.34
N ASN A 84 -17.81 -7.33 -10.14
CA ASN A 84 -19.21 -7.59 -9.78
C ASN A 84 -19.98 -6.34 -9.32
#